data_AF-A0A0Q8TF11-F1
#
_entry.id   AF-A0A0Q8TF11-F1
#
_cell.length_a   1.000
_cell.length_b   1.000
_cell.length_c   1.000
_cell.angle_alpha   90.00
_cell.angle_beta   90.00
_cell.angle_gamma   90.00
#
_symmetry.space_group_name_H-M   'P 1'
#
loop_
_entity.id
_entity.type
_entity.pdbx_description
1 polymer ?
#
loop_
_entity_poly.entity_id
_entity_poly.type
_entity_poly.pdbx_seq_one_letter_code
_entity_poly.pdbx_strand_id
1 'polypeptide(L)'
;MASTTPAEQFAQRFNPLRDTVYDASAMFSGSAMSADLAALRPLAEGLGAESSELAQLLWLQFVVYSKRQMDDEGLPLGLRALAIRSALSDLTPTERYEQHYAIGESALQSEEYDTAIEHLRQSAHWADHAGATLGAEQKLGIREEIGYALHEAGRFDEALAHNQQLLTDAQSAFGSDTDVRLSGLINNLAQNAYEMGDAAQARRYLQQRLALGQALNDDGIVLDTLFQQGVLAHESGDSALAHSLLEQRVAIAHASGDEDLLEEAQATLAELAEREQPQP
;
A
#
# COMPACT_ATOMS: atom_id res chain seq x y z
N MET A 1 -2.25 -49.33 21.33
CA MET A 1 -1.80 -47.97 20.95
C MET A 1 -3.01 -47.30 20.33
N ALA A 2 -3.49 -46.18 20.89
CA ALA A 2 -4.63 -45.47 20.31
C ALA A 2 -4.20 -44.92 18.93
N SER A 3 -4.96 -45.23 17.88
CA SER A 3 -4.74 -44.69 16.54
C SER A 3 -5.05 -43.20 16.56
N THR A 4 -4.07 -42.35 16.24
CA THR A 4 -4.23 -40.91 16.08
C THR A 4 -5.24 -40.63 14.97
N THR A 5 -6.21 -39.76 15.25
CA THR A 5 -7.22 -39.30 14.29
C THR A 5 -6.56 -38.54 13.13
N PRO A 6 -7.20 -38.45 11.94
CA PRO A 6 -6.65 -37.67 10.83
C PRO A 6 -6.40 -36.20 11.17
N ALA A 7 -7.22 -35.58 12.03
CA ALA A 7 -7.04 -34.21 12.50
C ALA A 7 -5.81 -34.08 13.42
N GLU A 8 -5.60 -35.03 14.33
CA GLU A 8 -4.38 -35.06 15.16
C GLU A 8 -3.11 -35.27 14.32
N GLN A 9 -3.18 -36.12 13.28
CA GLN A 9 -2.07 -36.31 12.35
C GLN A 9 -1.76 -35.03 11.55
N PHE A 10 -2.79 -34.29 11.14
CA PHE A 10 -2.61 -32.99 10.50
C PHE A 10 -1.94 -32.01 11.45
N ALA A 11 -2.50 -31.82 12.65
CA ALA A 11 -1.97 -30.89 13.65
C ALA A 11 -0.50 -31.21 14.03
N GLN A 12 -0.15 -32.49 14.15
CA GLN A 12 1.23 -32.91 14.47
C GLN A 12 2.25 -32.50 13.40
N ARG A 13 1.85 -32.48 12.13
CA ARG A 13 2.73 -32.10 11.01
C ARG A 13 2.65 -30.61 10.69
N PHE A 14 1.48 -29.99 10.86
CA PHE A 14 1.21 -28.61 10.51
C PHE A 14 1.76 -27.62 11.55
N ASN A 15 1.52 -27.88 12.85
CA ASN A 15 1.86 -26.91 13.90
C ASN A 15 3.35 -26.52 13.92
N PRO A 16 4.33 -27.45 13.78
CA PRO A 16 5.75 -27.05 13.73
C PRO A 16 6.09 -26.13 12.56
N LEU A 17 5.45 -26.35 11.39
CA LEU A 17 5.64 -25.50 10.21
C LEU A 17 5.03 -24.11 10.44
N ARG A 18 3.79 -24.07 10.95
CA ARG A 18 3.10 -22.83 11.32
C ARG A 18 3.92 -22.01 12.31
N ASP A 19 4.38 -22.65 13.37
CA ASP A 19 5.13 -21.98 14.43
C ASP A 19 6.47 -21.44 13.89
N THR A 20 7.11 -22.16 12.96
CA THR A 20 8.32 -21.67 12.27
C THR A 20 8.05 -20.45 11.38
N VAL A 21 6.91 -20.41 10.66
CA VAL A 21 6.58 -19.30 9.75
C VAL A 21 6.25 -18.00 10.50
N TYR A 22 5.61 -18.11 11.68
CA TYR A 22 5.22 -16.96 12.50
C TYR A 22 6.26 -16.56 13.55
N ASP A 23 7.31 -17.35 13.75
CA ASP A 23 8.45 -16.93 14.57
C ASP A 23 9.27 -15.87 13.83
N ALA A 24 9.21 -14.64 14.31
CA ALA A 24 9.95 -13.50 13.75
C ALA A 24 11.48 -13.67 13.78
N SER A 25 12.00 -14.58 14.60
CA SER A 25 13.43 -14.90 14.70
C SER A 25 13.85 -16.12 13.89
N ALA A 26 12.90 -16.88 13.36
CA ALA A 26 13.20 -18.09 12.61
C ALA A 26 13.63 -17.78 11.18
N MET A 27 14.66 -18.50 10.71
CA MET A 27 15.09 -18.51 9.32
C MET A 27 14.72 -19.86 8.70
N PHE A 28 14.00 -19.86 7.59
CA PHE A 28 13.64 -21.07 6.86
C PHE A 28 13.77 -20.87 5.35
N SER A 29 13.96 -21.98 4.62
CA SER A 29 13.89 -21.95 3.16
C SER A 29 12.44 -21.85 2.71
N GLY A 30 12.08 -20.75 2.04
CA GLY A 30 10.72 -20.54 1.54
C GLY A 30 10.26 -21.63 0.57
N SER A 31 11.14 -22.13 -0.30
CA SER A 31 10.81 -23.20 -1.25
C SER A 31 10.62 -24.55 -0.56
N ALA A 32 11.42 -24.88 0.46
CA ALA A 32 11.23 -26.08 1.26
C ALA A 32 9.93 -26.02 2.07
N MET A 33 9.66 -24.87 2.71
CA MET A 33 8.41 -24.65 3.45
C MET A 33 7.18 -24.79 2.54
N SER A 34 7.22 -24.22 1.34
CA SER A 34 6.14 -24.40 0.35
C SER A 34 5.92 -25.89 0.00
N ALA A 35 7.00 -26.66 -0.19
CA ALA A 35 6.91 -28.09 -0.48
C ALA A 35 6.33 -28.90 0.69
N ASP A 36 6.78 -28.61 1.92
CA ASP A 36 6.31 -29.27 3.13
C ASP A 36 4.81 -29.00 3.38
N LEU A 37 4.37 -27.76 3.16
CA LEU A 37 2.95 -27.40 3.24
C LEU A 37 2.13 -28.04 2.12
N ALA A 38 2.64 -28.07 0.88
CA ALA A 38 1.97 -28.76 -0.23
C ALA A 38 1.76 -30.26 0.07
N ALA A 39 2.71 -30.91 0.75
CA ALA A 39 2.61 -32.31 1.15
C ALA A 39 1.53 -32.59 2.23
N LEU A 40 0.92 -31.55 2.82
CA LEU A 40 -0.21 -31.67 3.75
C LEU A 40 -1.57 -31.59 3.06
N ARG A 41 -1.63 -31.17 1.78
CA ARG A 41 -2.89 -30.93 1.06
C ARG A 41 -3.83 -32.16 1.04
N PRO A 42 -3.40 -33.37 0.67
CA PRO A 42 -4.29 -34.52 0.63
C PRO A 42 -4.89 -34.86 2.00
N LEU A 43 -4.13 -34.63 3.08
CA LEU A 43 -4.59 -34.88 4.45
C LEU A 43 -5.63 -33.85 4.88
N ALA A 44 -5.41 -32.57 4.59
CA ALA A 44 -6.34 -31.50 4.91
C ALA A 44 -7.65 -31.61 4.10
N GLU A 45 -7.55 -31.90 2.80
CA GLU A 45 -8.73 -32.12 1.94
C GLU A 45 -9.55 -33.35 2.38
N GLY A 46 -8.88 -34.40 2.86
CA GLY A 46 -9.53 -35.58 3.42
C GLY A 46 -10.36 -35.32 4.68
N LEU A 47 -10.11 -34.20 5.39
CA LEU A 47 -10.91 -33.75 6.52
C LEU A 47 -12.16 -32.96 6.09
N GLY A 48 -12.22 -32.51 4.83
CA GLY A 48 -13.37 -31.85 4.23
C GLY A 48 -12.99 -30.56 3.49
N ALA A 49 -13.73 -30.26 2.42
CA ALA A 49 -13.50 -29.09 1.56
C ALA A 49 -13.75 -27.73 2.23
N GLU A 50 -14.46 -27.72 3.36
CA GLU A 50 -14.77 -26.55 4.18
C GLU A 50 -14.27 -26.74 5.64
N SER A 51 -13.25 -27.60 5.83
CA SER A 51 -12.67 -27.87 7.14
C SER A 51 -11.78 -26.72 7.63
N SER A 52 -11.66 -26.57 8.96
CA SER A 52 -10.76 -25.59 9.56
C SER A 52 -9.29 -25.90 9.22
N GLU A 53 -8.93 -27.18 9.13
CA GLU A 53 -7.58 -27.63 8.78
C GLU A 53 -7.18 -27.25 7.35
N LEU A 54 -8.10 -27.38 6.38
CA LEU A 54 -7.86 -26.92 5.02
C LEU A 54 -7.69 -25.40 4.98
N ALA A 55 -8.53 -24.66 5.71
CA ALA A 55 -8.43 -23.20 5.78
C ALA A 55 -7.10 -22.74 6.40
N GLN A 56 -6.66 -23.37 7.51
CA GLN A 56 -5.38 -23.09 8.15
C GLN A 56 -4.19 -23.40 7.23
N LEU A 57 -4.24 -24.53 6.50
CA LEU A 57 -3.20 -24.88 5.55
C LEU A 57 -3.10 -23.87 4.41
N LEU A 58 -4.24 -23.53 3.80
CA LEU A 58 -4.32 -22.55 2.71
C LEU A 58 -3.79 -21.18 3.14
N TRP A 59 -4.20 -20.72 4.32
CA TRP A 59 -3.74 -19.44 4.87
C TRP A 59 -2.23 -19.43 5.09
N LEU A 60 -1.67 -20.50 5.65
CA LEU A 60 -0.23 -20.56 5.88
C LEU A 60 0.57 -20.62 4.58
N GLN A 61 0.06 -21.33 3.57
CA GLN A 61 0.67 -21.33 2.24
C GLN A 61 0.66 -19.93 1.62
N PHE A 62 -0.46 -19.23 1.69
CA PHE A 62 -0.59 -17.83 1.28
C PHE A 62 0.49 -16.95 1.94
N VAL A 63 0.60 -17.00 3.27
CA VAL A 63 1.63 -16.23 4.01
C VAL A 63 3.05 -16.55 3.53
N VAL A 64 3.36 -17.82 3.24
CA VAL A 64 4.69 -18.21 2.72
C VAL A 64 4.91 -17.71 1.31
N TYR A 65 3.90 -17.68 0.45
CA TYR A 65 4.00 -17.13 -0.91
C TYR A 65 4.20 -15.61 -0.88
N SER A 66 3.45 -14.86 -0.07
CA SER A 66 3.66 -13.40 0.06
C SER A 66 5.04 -13.05 0.62
N LYS A 67 5.56 -13.82 1.61
CA LYS A 67 6.96 -13.66 2.08
C LYS A 67 8.01 -13.92 0.99
N ARG A 68 7.64 -14.58 -0.10
CA ARG A 68 8.49 -14.88 -1.26
C ARG A 68 8.21 -13.97 -2.45
N GLN A 69 7.33 -12.98 -2.32
CA GLN A 69 6.87 -12.09 -3.41
C GLN A 69 6.30 -12.90 -4.59
N MET A 70 5.50 -13.91 -4.26
CA MET A 70 4.82 -14.80 -5.20
C MET A 70 3.31 -14.66 -5.02
N ASP A 71 2.85 -13.42 -5.11
CA ASP A 71 1.47 -13.05 -4.77
C ASP A 71 0.46 -13.64 -5.75
N ASP A 72 0.82 -13.79 -7.03
CA ASP A 72 -0.04 -14.44 -8.04
C ASP A 72 -0.41 -15.88 -7.67
N GLU A 73 0.56 -16.65 -7.13
CA GLU A 73 0.31 -18.01 -6.66
C GLU A 73 -0.33 -18.05 -5.27
N GLY A 74 -0.03 -17.06 -4.43
CA GLY A 74 -0.51 -16.97 -3.05
C GLY A 74 -1.96 -16.54 -2.94
N LEU A 75 -2.35 -15.49 -3.67
CA LEU A 75 -3.63 -14.78 -3.53
C LEU A 75 -4.85 -15.72 -3.62
N PRO A 76 -4.95 -16.66 -4.58
CA PRO A 76 -6.07 -17.60 -4.62
C PRO A 76 -6.20 -18.48 -3.36
N LEU A 77 -5.08 -18.78 -2.71
CA LEU A 77 -5.06 -19.58 -1.48
C LEU A 77 -5.57 -18.75 -0.29
N GLY A 78 -5.16 -17.49 -0.19
CA GLY A 78 -5.64 -16.54 0.83
C GLY A 78 -7.15 -16.32 0.73
N LEU A 79 -7.64 -16.04 -0.49
CA LEU A 79 -9.07 -15.89 -0.79
C LEU A 79 -9.87 -17.13 -0.41
N ARG A 80 -9.39 -18.33 -0.79
CA ARG A 80 -10.06 -19.59 -0.45
C ARG A 80 -10.07 -19.85 1.06
N ALA A 81 -8.96 -19.58 1.75
CA ALA A 81 -8.87 -19.73 3.20
C ALA A 81 -9.89 -18.83 3.91
N LEU A 82 -9.93 -17.55 3.56
CA LEU A 82 -10.84 -16.57 4.15
C LEU A 82 -12.31 -16.94 3.87
N ALA A 83 -12.64 -17.44 2.68
CA ALA A 83 -13.98 -17.90 2.35
C ALA A 83 -14.45 -19.05 3.28
N ILE A 84 -13.59 -20.06 3.49
CA ILE A 84 -13.89 -21.18 4.39
C ILE A 84 -14.07 -20.68 5.83
N ARG A 85 -13.11 -19.88 6.34
CA ARG A 85 -13.18 -19.34 7.73
C ARG A 85 -14.41 -18.45 7.95
N SER A 86 -14.80 -17.68 6.93
CA SER A 86 -16.03 -16.88 6.96
C SER A 86 -17.27 -17.76 7.06
N ALA A 87 -17.33 -18.87 6.32
CA ALA A 87 -18.44 -19.83 6.41
C ALA A 87 -18.49 -20.54 7.78
N LEU A 88 -17.33 -20.83 8.37
CA LEU A 88 -17.22 -21.39 9.72
C LEU A 88 -17.59 -20.39 10.83
N SER A 89 -17.65 -19.09 10.50
CA SER A 89 -17.90 -18.00 11.45
C SER A 89 -16.94 -18.00 12.65
N ASP A 90 -15.68 -18.37 12.41
CA ASP A 90 -14.67 -18.57 13.46
C ASP A 90 -13.71 -17.38 13.62
N LEU A 91 -13.86 -16.33 12.80
CA LEU A 91 -13.01 -15.14 12.83
C LEU A 91 -13.51 -14.07 13.81
N THR A 92 -12.62 -13.64 14.69
CA THR A 92 -12.74 -12.40 15.46
C THR A 92 -12.65 -11.16 14.54
N PRO A 93 -13.15 -9.98 14.95
CA PRO A 93 -12.96 -8.75 14.20
C PRO A 93 -11.49 -8.44 13.89
N THR A 94 -10.59 -8.71 14.84
CA THR A 94 -9.14 -8.58 14.66
C THR A 94 -8.64 -9.46 13.52
N GLU A 95 -8.94 -10.76 13.55
CA GLU A 95 -8.52 -11.65 12.46
C GLU A 95 -9.15 -11.27 11.12
N ARG A 96 -10.39 -10.75 11.11
CA ARG A 96 -11.02 -10.29 9.86
C ARG A 96 -10.26 -9.13 9.25
N TYR A 97 -9.93 -8.09 10.02
CA TYR A 97 -9.17 -6.98 9.43
C TYR A 97 -7.80 -7.45 8.95
N GLU A 98 -7.10 -8.30 9.71
CA GLU A 98 -5.76 -8.80 9.35
C GLU A 98 -5.80 -9.63 8.07
N GLN A 99 -6.79 -10.52 7.95
CA GLN A 99 -6.89 -11.36 6.76
C GLN A 99 -7.27 -10.57 5.53
N HIS A 100 -8.22 -9.64 5.66
CA HIS A 100 -8.58 -8.75 4.56
C HIS A 100 -7.43 -7.82 4.17
N TYR A 101 -6.66 -7.30 5.13
CA TYR A 101 -5.51 -6.44 4.87
C TYR A 101 -4.44 -7.20 4.07
N ALA A 102 -4.00 -8.36 4.55
CA ALA A 102 -2.96 -9.14 3.86
C ALA A 102 -3.39 -9.58 2.45
N ILE A 103 -4.66 -9.94 2.25
CA ILE A 103 -5.18 -10.23 0.91
C ILE A 103 -5.19 -8.98 0.03
N GLY A 104 -5.57 -7.83 0.59
CA GLY A 104 -5.55 -6.54 -0.09
C GLY A 104 -4.15 -6.17 -0.57
N GLU A 105 -3.14 -6.27 0.31
CA GLU A 105 -1.73 -6.05 -0.02
C GLU A 105 -1.23 -7.01 -1.11
N SER A 106 -1.53 -8.30 -0.98
CA SER A 106 -1.14 -9.31 -1.98
C SER A 106 -1.79 -9.03 -3.34
N ALA A 107 -3.07 -8.64 -3.35
CA ALA A 107 -3.76 -8.25 -4.56
C ALA A 107 -3.18 -6.98 -5.21
N LEU A 108 -2.68 -6.01 -4.42
CA LEU A 108 -1.92 -4.87 -4.97
C LEU A 108 -0.65 -5.33 -5.67
N GLN A 109 0.11 -6.27 -5.09
CA GLN A 109 1.34 -6.80 -5.70
C GLN A 109 1.06 -7.59 -6.99
N SER A 110 -0.10 -8.23 -7.08
CA SER A 110 -0.59 -8.92 -8.28
C SER A 110 -1.29 -8.02 -9.29
N GLU A 111 -1.34 -6.70 -9.05
CA GLU A 111 -2.09 -5.73 -9.89
C GLU A 111 -3.60 -6.07 -10.04
N GLU A 112 -4.15 -6.86 -9.12
CA GLU A 112 -5.55 -7.26 -9.03
C GLU A 112 -6.35 -6.18 -8.28
N TYR A 113 -6.38 -4.96 -8.83
CA TYR A 113 -6.81 -3.77 -8.09
C TYR A 113 -8.26 -3.82 -7.59
N ASP A 114 -9.20 -4.42 -8.33
CA ASP A 114 -10.58 -4.56 -7.84
C ASP A 114 -10.67 -5.46 -6.60
N THR A 115 -9.87 -6.54 -6.57
CA THR A 115 -9.74 -7.41 -5.40
C THR A 115 -9.08 -6.65 -4.24
N ALA A 116 -8.02 -5.89 -4.51
CA ALA A 116 -7.37 -5.07 -3.52
C ALA A 116 -8.34 -4.07 -2.88
N ILE A 117 -9.08 -3.31 -3.68
CA ILE A 117 -10.05 -2.30 -3.23
C ILE A 117 -11.13 -2.93 -2.35
N GLU A 118 -11.70 -4.06 -2.76
CA GLU A 118 -12.71 -4.76 -1.97
C GLU A 118 -12.14 -5.20 -0.61
N HIS A 119 -10.99 -5.88 -0.61
CA HIS A 119 -10.42 -6.42 0.61
C HIS A 119 -9.88 -5.33 1.54
N LEU A 120 -9.27 -4.26 1.03
CA LEU A 120 -8.85 -3.12 1.86
C LEU A 120 -10.04 -2.38 2.47
N ARG A 121 -11.16 -2.23 1.74
CA ARG A 121 -12.42 -1.68 2.29
C ARG A 121 -12.99 -2.55 3.41
N GLN A 122 -12.99 -3.87 3.24
CA GLN A 122 -13.38 -4.79 4.31
C GLN A 122 -12.42 -4.70 5.50
N SER A 123 -11.11 -4.57 5.27
CA SER A 123 -10.13 -4.38 6.34
C SER A 123 -10.41 -3.12 7.13
N ALA A 124 -10.61 -1.98 6.47
CA ALA A 124 -10.96 -0.72 7.12
C ALA A 124 -12.27 -0.83 7.93
N HIS A 125 -13.29 -1.52 7.38
CA HIS A 125 -14.54 -1.77 8.09
C HIS A 125 -14.33 -2.56 9.40
N TRP A 126 -13.54 -3.64 9.36
CA TRP A 126 -13.28 -4.45 10.54
C TRP A 126 -12.32 -3.78 11.53
N ALA A 127 -11.40 -2.94 11.06
CA ALA A 127 -10.53 -2.13 11.89
C ALA A 127 -11.30 -1.09 12.72
N ASP A 128 -12.49 -0.67 12.27
CA ASP A 128 -13.40 0.21 13.00
C ASP A 128 -14.33 -0.50 13.98
N HIS A 129 -14.37 -1.84 13.94
CA HIS A 129 -15.16 -2.61 14.90
C HIS A 129 -14.60 -2.44 16.32
N ALA A 130 -15.48 -2.36 17.33
CA ALA A 130 -15.11 -2.14 18.74
C ALA A 130 -14.18 -3.22 19.36
N GLY A 131 -13.97 -4.33 18.65
CA GLY A 131 -13.08 -5.41 19.07
C GLY A 131 -11.68 -5.33 18.46
N ALA A 132 -11.45 -4.42 17.50
CA ALA A 132 -10.16 -4.24 16.86
C ALA A 132 -9.29 -3.27 17.68
N THR A 133 -8.01 -3.61 17.82
CA THR A 133 -7.04 -2.87 18.65
C THR A 133 -6.08 -2.02 17.80
N LEU A 134 -6.61 -1.23 16.87
CA LEU A 134 -5.80 -0.33 16.04
C LEU A 134 -5.87 1.12 16.51
N GLY A 135 -4.72 1.80 16.51
CA GLY A 135 -4.64 3.23 16.68
C GLY A 135 -5.17 3.99 15.47
N ALA A 136 -5.50 5.27 15.64
CA ALA A 136 -6.02 6.12 14.56
C ALA A 136 -5.09 6.14 13.33
N GLU A 137 -3.77 6.21 13.56
CA GLU A 137 -2.77 6.19 12.50
C GLU A 137 -2.79 4.91 11.65
N GLN A 138 -2.87 3.74 12.30
CA GLN A 138 -2.93 2.47 11.56
C GLN A 138 -4.20 2.37 10.71
N LYS A 139 -5.32 2.88 11.22
CA LYS A 139 -6.58 2.94 10.47
C LYS A 139 -6.49 3.88 9.26
N LEU A 140 -5.79 5.01 9.41
CA LEU A 140 -5.54 5.92 8.30
C LEU A 140 -4.66 5.23 7.24
N GLY A 141 -3.62 4.49 7.63
CA GLY A 141 -2.77 3.74 6.71
C GLY A 141 -3.55 2.77 5.81
N ILE A 142 -4.46 1.96 6.37
CA ILE A 142 -5.32 1.07 5.58
C ILE A 142 -6.13 1.86 4.54
N ARG A 143 -6.60 3.05 4.91
CA ARG A 143 -7.38 3.91 4.00
C ARG A 143 -6.50 4.58 2.95
N GLU A 144 -5.25 4.91 3.24
CA GLU A 144 -4.31 5.41 2.23
C GLU A 144 -4.10 4.38 1.12
N GLU A 145 -3.99 3.09 1.48
CA GLU A 145 -3.88 2.00 0.51
C GLU A 145 -5.14 1.83 -0.36
N ILE A 146 -6.34 2.08 0.18
CA ILE A 146 -7.57 2.12 -0.64
C ILE A 146 -7.45 3.23 -1.70
N GLY A 147 -6.98 4.41 -1.31
CA GLY A 147 -6.77 5.54 -2.21
C GLY A 147 -5.75 5.24 -3.31
N TYR A 148 -4.65 4.57 -2.93
CA TYR A 148 -3.64 4.07 -3.87
C TYR A 148 -4.23 3.04 -4.84
N ALA A 149 -4.93 2.02 -4.34
CA ALA A 149 -5.54 0.97 -5.16
C ALA A 149 -6.56 1.55 -6.18
N LEU A 150 -7.35 2.55 -5.77
CA LEU A 150 -8.27 3.25 -6.66
C LEU A 150 -7.53 4.03 -7.76
N HIS A 151 -6.41 4.67 -7.42
CA HIS A 151 -5.58 5.39 -8.40
C HIS A 151 -4.99 4.44 -9.43
N GLU A 152 -4.36 3.34 -8.99
CA GLU A 152 -3.77 2.35 -9.90
C GLU A 152 -4.82 1.67 -10.80
N ALA A 153 -6.05 1.50 -10.31
CA ALA A 153 -7.18 1.03 -11.11
C ALA A 153 -7.70 2.05 -12.14
N GLY A 154 -7.12 3.26 -12.21
CA GLY A 154 -7.59 4.36 -13.06
C GLY A 154 -8.90 5.01 -12.59
N ARG A 155 -9.36 4.70 -11.37
CA ARG A 155 -10.61 5.21 -10.77
C ARG A 155 -10.33 6.52 -10.04
N PHE A 156 -9.79 7.50 -10.76
CA PHE A 156 -9.22 8.73 -10.19
C PHE A 156 -10.25 9.62 -9.50
N ASP A 157 -11.50 9.61 -9.95
CA ASP A 157 -12.60 10.34 -9.32
C ASP A 157 -12.95 9.76 -7.95
N GLU A 158 -13.02 8.42 -7.84
CA GLU A 158 -13.20 7.73 -6.56
C GLU A 158 -11.99 7.90 -5.64
N ALA A 159 -10.77 7.80 -6.19
CA ALA A 159 -9.53 8.02 -5.45
C ALA A 159 -9.49 9.43 -4.84
N LEU A 160 -9.80 10.46 -5.65
CA LEU A 160 -9.83 11.84 -5.20
C LEU A 160 -10.86 12.04 -4.07
N ALA A 161 -12.09 11.57 -4.26
CA ALA A 161 -13.15 11.71 -3.27
C ALA A 161 -12.79 11.00 -1.95
N HIS A 162 -12.24 9.79 -2.04
CA HIS A 162 -11.79 9.03 -0.88
C HIS A 162 -10.64 9.72 -0.15
N ASN A 163 -9.62 10.19 -0.87
CA ASN A 163 -8.46 10.87 -0.30
C ASN A 163 -8.81 12.23 0.31
N GLN A 164 -9.83 12.94 -0.20
CA GLN A 164 -10.31 14.20 0.38
C GLN A 164 -10.95 13.97 1.74
N GLN A 165 -11.77 12.92 1.86
CA GLN A 165 -12.35 12.53 3.14
C GLN A 165 -11.25 12.07 4.10
N LEU A 166 -10.30 11.26 3.62
CA LEU A 166 -9.17 10.80 4.40
C LEU A 166 -8.31 11.95 4.94
N LEU A 167 -8.10 13.01 4.14
CA LEU A 167 -7.33 14.18 4.57
C LEU A 167 -8.02 14.90 5.74
N THR A 168 -9.34 15.07 5.64
CA THR A 168 -10.15 15.69 6.71
C THR A 168 -10.07 14.88 8.01
N ASP A 169 -10.15 13.55 7.89
CA ASP A 169 -10.09 12.66 9.05
C ASP A 169 -8.68 12.64 9.66
N ALA A 170 -7.64 12.64 8.84
CA ALA A 170 -6.24 12.67 9.26
C ALA A 170 -5.90 13.98 10.00
N GLN A 171 -6.29 15.13 9.44
CA GLN A 171 -6.14 16.44 10.10
C GLN A 171 -6.81 16.47 11.47
N SER A 172 -8.03 15.91 11.56
CA SER A 172 -8.77 15.81 12.82
C SER A 172 -8.07 14.88 13.83
N ALA A 173 -7.55 13.73 13.36
CA ALA A 173 -6.86 12.76 14.21
C ALA A 173 -5.51 13.27 14.73
N PHE A 174 -4.77 14.02 13.92
CA PHE A 174 -3.48 14.59 14.29
C PHE A 174 -3.62 15.92 15.05
N GLY A 175 -4.78 16.57 14.95
CA GLY A 175 -5.02 17.88 15.55
C GLY A 175 -4.19 19.00 14.90
N SER A 176 -3.76 18.80 13.65
CA SER A 176 -2.89 19.73 12.93
C SER A 176 -3.07 19.59 11.41
N ASP A 177 -3.14 20.73 10.73
CA ASP A 177 -3.10 20.81 9.26
C ASP A 177 -1.66 20.82 8.72
N THR A 178 -0.67 20.85 9.63
CA THR A 178 0.75 20.88 9.29
C THR A 178 1.52 19.64 9.79
N ASP A 179 0.83 18.52 9.98
CA ASP A 179 1.49 17.27 10.32
C ASP A 179 2.20 16.69 9.09
N VAL A 180 3.47 16.28 9.24
CA VAL A 180 4.30 15.75 8.14
C VAL A 180 3.65 14.58 7.42
N ARG A 181 2.86 13.76 8.15
CA ARG A 181 2.16 12.59 7.60
C ARG A 181 1.10 12.97 6.55
N LEU A 182 0.61 14.20 6.55
CA LEU A 182 -0.33 14.68 5.53
C LEU A 182 0.32 14.87 4.16
N SER A 183 1.64 15.00 4.09
CA SER A 183 2.36 15.31 2.84
C SER A 183 2.11 14.30 1.73
N GLY A 184 2.18 13.00 2.05
CA GLY A 184 1.92 11.92 1.08
C GLY A 184 0.48 11.95 0.57
N LEU A 185 -0.47 12.12 1.48
CA LEU A 185 -1.90 12.19 1.11
C LEU A 185 -2.23 13.40 0.25
N ILE A 186 -1.66 14.57 0.54
CA ILE A 186 -1.84 15.77 -0.29
C ILE A 186 -1.20 15.57 -1.67
N ASN A 187 -0.07 14.87 -1.76
CA ASN A 187 0.54 14.50 -3.04
C ASN A 187 -0.38 13.58 -3.86
N ASN A 188 -0.98 12.57 -3.23
CA ASN A 188 -1.92 11.66 -3.89
C ASN A 188 -3.14 12.42 -4.43
N LEU A 189 -3.67 13.38 -3.67
CA LEU A 189 -4.74 14.27 -4.13
C LEU A 189 -4.34 15.09 -5.35
N ALA A 190 -3.12 15.61 -5.38
CA ALA A 190 -2.60 16.33 -6.54
C ALA A 190 -2.53 15.43 -7.78
N GLN A 191 -1.99 14.21 -7.64
CA GLN A 191 -1.91 13.23 -8.72
C GLN A 191 -3.29 12.80 -9.21
N ASN A 192 -4.24 12.51 -8.31
CA ASN A 192 -5.60 12.16 -8.70
C ASN A 192 -6.29 13.28 -9.49
N ALA A 193 -6.12 14.54 -9.07
CA ALA A 193 -6.65 15.69 -9.80
C ALA A 193 -5.97 15.89 -11.16
N TYR A 194 -4.66 15.67 -11.24
CA TYR A 194 -3.89 15.74 -12.48
C TYR A 194 -4.37 14.70 -13.50
N GLU A 195 -4.52 13.44 -13.10
CA GLU A 195 -4.97 12.35 -13.98
C GLU A 195 -6.41 12.57 -14.49
N MET A 196 -7.23 13.30 -13.75
CA MET A 196 -8.55 13.75 -14.22
C MET A 196 -8.51 14.96 -15.17
N GLY A 197 -7.31 15.48 -15.47
CA GLY A 197 -7.12 16.68 -16.27
C GLY A 197 -7.42 18.00 -15.56
N ASP A 198 -7.65 17.99 -14.24
CA ASP A 198 -7.85 19.20 -13.45
C ASP A 198 -6.51 19.73 -12.91
N ALA A 199 -5.71 20.28 -13.83
CA ALA A 199 -4.42 20.90 -13.51
C ALA A 199 -4.54 22.06 -12.50
N ALA A 200 -5.70 22.73 -12.44
CA ALA A 200 -5.93 23.82 -11.49
C ALA A 200 -6.09 23.29 -10.06
N GLN A 201 -6.82 22.19 -9.88
CA GLN A 201 -6.97 21.53 -8.59
C GLN A 201 -5.66 20.84 -8.16
N ALA A 202 -4.97 20.16 -9.07
CA ALA A 202 -3.65 19.56 -8.80
C ALA A 202 -2.66 20.61 -8.28
N ARG A 203 -2.60 21.78 -8.93
CA ARG A 203 -1.77 22.91 -8.51
C ARG A 203 -2.10 23.40 -7.10
N ARG A 204 -3.39 23.45 -6.71
CA ARG A 204 -3.80 23.85 -5.37
C ARG A 204 -3.29 22.88 -4.30
N TYR A 205 -3.39 21.57 -4.54
CA TYR A 205 -2.87 20.57 -3.61
C TYR A 205 -1.34 20.63 -3.52
N LEU A 206 -0.64 20.80 -4.64
CA LEU A 206 0.82 20.98 -4.60
C LEU A 206 1.22 22.28 -3.87
N GLN A 207 0.45 23.36 -4.00
CA GLN A 207 0.70 24.59 -3.22
C GLN A 207 0.49 24.36 -1.72
N GLN A 208 -0.53 23.60 -1.34
CA GLN A 208 -0.74 23.19 0.05
C GLN A 208 0.42 22.35 0.57
N ARG A 209 0.92 21.38 -0.21
CA ARG A 209 2.06 20.54 0.16
C ARG A 209 3.37 21.34 0.26
N LEU A 210 3.57 22.32 -0.61
CA LEU A 210 4.73 23.21 -0.56
C LEU A 210 4.73 24.05 0.73
N ALA A 211 3.57 24.62 1.08
CA ALA A 211 3.41 25.37 2.33
C ALA A 211 3.63 24.49 3.57
N LEU A 212 3.19 23.23 3.53
CA LEU A 212 3.47 22.23 4.56
C LEU A 212 4.98 22.00 4.73
N GLY A 213 5.70 21.68 3.65
CA GLY A 213 7.14 21.46 3.68
C GLY A 213 7.91 22.68 4.22
N GLN A 214 7.52 23.88 3.78
CA GLN A 214 8.11 25.13 4.28
C GLN A 214 7.84 25.36 5.77
N ALA A 215 6.62 25.10 6.25
CA ALA A 215 6.28 25.25 7.67
C ALA A 215 7.05 24.27 8.55
N LEU A 216 7.36 23.09 8.03
CA LEU A 216 8.13 22.05 8.71
C LEU A 216 9.66 22.25 8.60
N ASN A 217 10.12 23.13 7.69
CA ASN A 217 11.52 23.21 7.26
C ASN A 217 12.04 21.85 6.74
N ASP A 218 11.20 21.16 5.98
CA ASP A 218 11.52 19.88 5.34
C ASP A 218 11.87 20.12 3.86
N ASP A 219 13.17 20.28 3.59
CA ASP A 219 13.68 20.52 2.24
C ASP A 219 13.37 19.37 1.28
N GLY A 220 13.22 18.13 1.78
CA GLY A 220 12.84 16.98 0.95
C GLY A 220 11.43 17.15 0.37
N ILE A 221 10.46 17.51 1.22
CA ILE A 221 9.09 17.80 0.78
C ILE A 221 9.07 19.00 -0.17
N VAL A 222 9.84 20.05 0.13
CA VAL A 222 9.88 21.26 -0.69
C VAL A 222 10.46 20.96 -2.09
N LEU A 223 11.61 20.30 -2.16
CA LEU A 223 12.30 19.97 -3.42
C LEU A 223 11.45 19.06 -4.30
N ASP A 224 10.85 18.01 -3.74
CA ASP A 224 9.96 17.10 -4.47
C ASP A 224 8.69 17.83 -4.94
N THR A 225 8.09 18.68 -4.10
CA THR A 225 6.89 19.43 -4.50
C THR A 225 7.18 20.45 -5.62
N LEU A 226 8.35 21.11 -5.60
CA LEU A 226 8.78 22.02 -6.67
C LEU A 226 8.98 21.26 -8.00
N PHE A 227 9.54 20.06 -7.95
CA PHE A 227 9.65 19.18 -9.11
C PHE A 227 8.26 18.88 -9.71
N GLN A 228 7.32 18.40 -8.89
CA GLN A 228 5.97 18.07 -9.34
C GLN A 228 5.21 19.27 -9.91
N GLN A 229 5.36 20.45 -9.30
CA GLN A 229 4.78 21.68 -9.85
C GLN A 229 5.42 22.09 -11.18
N GLY A 230 6.73 21.88 -11.34
CA GLY A 230 7.46 22.15 -12.58
C GLY A 230 6.98 21.28 -13.73
N VAL A 231 6.84 19.97 -13.48
CA VAL A 231 6.26 19.01 -14.45
C VAL A 231 4.85 19.44 -14.86
N LEU A 232 3.98 19.69 -13.87
CA LEU A 232 2.61 20.13 -14.11
C LEU A 232 2.54 21.42 -14.93
N ALA A 233 3.43 22.39 -14.66
CA ALA A 233 3.49 23.65 -15.39
C ALA A 233 3.92 23.43 -16.85
N HIS A 234 4.94 22.60 -17.08
CA HIS A 234 5.40 22.28 -18.44
C HIS A 234 4.31 21.60 -19.26
N GLU A 235 3.64 20.59 -18.70
CA GLU A 235 2.54 19.88 -19.39
C GLU A 235 1.31 20.74 -19.61
N SER A 236 1.10 21.75 -18.77
CA SER A 236 0.08 22.78 -18.97
C SER A 236 0.47 23.85 -20.00
N GLY A 237 1.68 23.78 -20.57
CA GLY A 237 2.21 24.74 -21.54
C GLY A 237 2.80 26.02 -20.94
N ASP A 238 2.97 26.09 -19.62
CA ASP A 238 3.57 27.22 -18.91
C ASP A 238 5.07 26.98 -18.66
N SER A 239 5.84 26.95 -19.76
CA SER A 239 7.29 26.72 -19.74
C SER A 239 8.04 27.73 -18.84
N ALA A 240 7.59 28.98 -18.79
CA ALA A 240 8.21 30.01 -17.95
C ALA A 240 8.06 29.68 -16.46
N LEU A 241 6.87 29.25 -16.03
CA LEU A 241 6.66 28.80 -14.66
C LEU A 241 7.44 27.52 -14.35
N ALA A 242 7.46 26.56 -15.28
CA ALA A 242 8.21 25.31 -15.12
C ALA A 242 9.71 25.57 -14.87
N HIS A 243 10.34 26.41 -15.69
CA HIS A 243 11.73 26.83 -15.50
C HIS A 243 11.94 27.50 -14.14
N SER A 244 11.09 28.46 -13.78
CA SER A 244 11.22 29.19 -12.52
C SER A 244 11.12 28.27 -11.29
N LEU A 245 10.28 27.23 -11.35
CA LEU A 245 10.13 26.26 -10.26
C LEU A 245 11.35 25.33 -10.15
N LEU A 246 11.87 24.84 -11.28
CA LEU A 246 13.06 23.99 -11.30
C LEU A 246 14.34 24.76 -10.93
N GLU A 247 14.46 26.04 -11.31
CA GLU A 247 15.54 26.92 -10.86
C GLU A 247 15.50 27.13 -9.34
N GLN A 248 14.32 27.30 -8.75
CA GLN A 248 14.15 27.37 -7.29
C GLN A 248 14.59 26.06 -6.63
N ARG A 249 14.24 24.90 -7.20
CA ARG A 249 14.68 23.58 -6.73
C ARG A 249 16.22 23.48 -6.72
N VAL A 250 16.88 23.88 -7.81
CA VAL A 250 18.35 23.91 -7.90
C VAL A 250 18.97 24.82 -6.85
N ALA A 251 18.39 26.01 -6.63
CA ALA A 251 18.91 26.96 -5.64
C ALA A 251 18.84 26.42 -4.20
N ILE A 252 17.76 25.72 -3.85
CA ILE A 252 17.60 25.08 -2.54
C ILE A 252 18.58 23.91 -2.39
N ALA A 253 18.68 23.03 -3.39
CA ALA A 253 19.62 21.90 -3.37
C ALA A 253 21.08 22.37 -3.29
N HIS A 254 21.43 23.46 -3.97
CA HIS A 254 22.77 24.06 -3.83
C HIS A 254 23.01 24.61 -2.41
N ALA A 255 21.98 25.21 -1.79
CA ALA A 255 22.09 25.78 -0.44
C ALA A 255 22.19 24.71 0.66
N SER A 256 21.66 23.51 0.45
CA SER A 256 21.78 22.39 1.40
C SER A 256 23.19 21.80 1.46
N GLY A 257 23.97 21.95 0.37
CA GLY A 257 25.31 21.36 0.24
C GLY A 257 25.30 19.86 -0.05
N ASP A 258 24.14 19.31 -0.40
CA ASP A 258 23.98 17.92 -0.84
C ASP A 258 24.25 17.83 -2.35
N GLU A 259 25.38 17.23 -2.71
CA GLU A 259 25.84 17.13 -4.10
C GLU A 259 24.91 16.26 -4.96
N ASP A 260 24.35 15.19 -4.38
CA ASP A 260 23.45 14.28 -5.08
C ASP A 260 22.12 14.98 -5.43
N LEU A 261 21.53 15.70 -4.46
CA LEU A 261 20.32 16.49 -4.69
C LEU A 261 20.53 17.61 -5.72
N LEU A 262 21.72 18.24 -5.70
CA LEU A 262 22.05 19.29 -6.66
C LEU A 262 22.18 18.73 -8.08
N GLU A 263 22.86 17.60 -8.25
CA GLU A 263 23.01 16.93 -9.55
C GLU A 263 21.64 16.53 -10.11
N GLU A 264 20.77 15.94 -9.30
CA GLU A 264 19.42 15.53 -9.71
C GLU A 264 18.55 16.74 -10.11
N ALA A 265 18.62 17.83 -9.36
CA ALA A 265 17.89 19.07 -9.67
C ALA A 265 18.36 19.71 -10.98
N GLN A 266 19.67 19.72 -11.22
CA GLN A 266 20.26 20.24 -12.46
C GLN A 266 19.92 19.36 -13.66
N ALA A 267 19.98 18.04 -13.51
CA ALA A 267 19.61 17.09 -14.56
C ALA A 267 18.16 17.30 -15.02
N THR A 268 17.24 17.46 -14.06
CA THR A 268 15.83 17.73 -14.38
C THR A 268 15.66 19.03 -15.18
N LEU A 269 16.31 20.11 -14.75
CA LEU A 269 16.23 21.40 -15.45
C LEU A 269 16.82 21.32 -16.87
N ALA A 270 17.91 20.58 -17.04
CA ALA A 270 18.52 20.33 -18.35
C ALA A 270 17.59 19.52 -19.27
N GLU A 271 16.97 18.44 -18.77
CA GLU A 271 16.00 17.64 -19.51
C GLU A 271 14.81 18.48 -20.00
N LEU A 272 14.30 19.39 -19.16
CA LEU A 272 13.23 20.32 -19.55
C LEU A 272 13.67 21.19 -20.73
N ALA A 273 14.86 21.81 -20.63
CA ALA A 273 15.39 22.68 -21.67
C ALA A 273 15.64 21.94 -22.99
N GLU A 274 16.04 20.66 -22.94
CA GLU A 274 16.20 19.82 -24.13
C GLU A 274 14.86 19.47 -24.79
N ARG A 275 13.84 19.13 -24.00
CA ARG A 275 12.49 18.80 -24.51
C ARG A 275 11.82 19.97 -25.22
N GLU A 276 12.14 21.20 -24.82
CA GLU A 276 11.59 22.42 -25.41
C GLU A 276 12.32 22.87 -26.69
N GLN A 277 13.47 22.27 -27.02
CA GLN A 277 14.14 22.54 -28.29
C GLN A 277 13.34 21.95 -29.46
N PRO A 278 13.24 22.69 -30.58
CA PRO A 278 12.62 22.14 -31.78
C PRO A 278 13.41 20.91 -32.25
N GLN A 279 12.76 19.74 -32.23
CA GLN A 279 13.30 18.51 -32.81
C GLN A 279 13.54 18.75 -34.32
N PRO A 280 14.68 18.28 -34.88
CA PRO A 280 15.06 18.52 -36.26
C PRO A 280 14.10 17.92 -37.29
#